data_AF-A0A7W0UWF9-F1
#
_entry.id   AF-A0A7W0UWF9-F1
#
_cell.length_a   1.000
_cell.length_b   1.000
_cell.length_c   1.000
_cell.angle_alpha   90.00
_cell.angle_beta   90.00
_cell.angle_gamma   90.00
#
_symmetry.space_group_name_H-M   'P 1'
#
loop_
_entity.id
_entity.type
_entity.pdbx_description
1 polymer ?
#
loop_
_entity_poly.entity_id
_entity_poly.type
_entity_poly.pdbx_seq_one_letter_code
_entity_poly.pdbx_strand_id
1 'polypeptide(L)'
;MTFTRLARSTHLPRRIAATLLLAAVLVGCLADVVTAHPLGNFTINHFARIEVGAEQVRVRFVVDMAEIPAFQELQAMKAEGDDTPSNAALNGYLERVVPQYANGLVLTIDGERVELQPVARTISLPPGAGGLPTLRVECDLAGAMPVNRLSTEEHRVRFANTNHPDRLGWHELVVVTAAVGSVYNSSAFGNALTDELKAYPEDMLTAPLDERVAEMSFTQGVVPSNAAALRTRDGRPAVQSRDRLAELIAVPELTLSLALFGLLIAAALGAAHAFSPGHGKTVVGAYLVGSRGTWQHAAFLGLTVTITHTAGVFALGLVTLFASQYVVPERLFPILSLVSGLIVVVIGLSLFVNRLRSALGYAGHDHTHDHHHHDHMHDDSNHDHTHVNNHAHTDAHDHSHRDHTHHELAHAHHSHEQHGQMHFHADAHGHAQETVDGVYRSVT
;
A
#
# COMPACT_ATOMS: atom_id res chain seq x y z
N MET A 1 -8.87 15.34 -66.55
CA MET A 1 -8.14 16.27 -65.66
C MET A 1 -7.87 15.54 -64.36
N THR A 2 -6.61 15.15 -64.15
CA THR A 2 -6.18 14.21 -63.09
C THR A 2 -5.72 15.01 -61.88
N PHE A 3 -6.34 14.78 -60.72
CA PHE A 3 -5.96 15.38 -59.43
C PHE A 3 -4.73 14.68 -58.85
N THR A 4 -3.68 15.44 -58.53
CA THR A 4 -2.55 14.95 -57.73
C THR A 4 -2.51 15.71 -56.39
N ARG A 5 -2.97 15.07 -55.32
CA ARG A 5 -2.80 15.55 -53.93
C ARG A 5 -1.36 15.30 -53.48
N LEU A 6 -0.65 16.37 -53.12
CA LEU A 6 0.63 16.29 -52.40
C LEU A 6 0.35 16.19 -50.90
N ALA A 7 0.59 15.02 -50.31
CA ALA A 7 0.64 14.82 -48.87
C ALA A 7 2.01 15.30 -48.35
N ARG A 8 2.06 16.41 -47.60
CA ARG A 8 3.25 16.81 -46.83
C ARG A 8 3.37 15.88 -45.62
N SER A 9 4.37 15.00 -45.61
CA SER A 9 4.68 14.20 -44.43
C SER A 9 5.48 15.03 -43.42
N THR A 10 4.93 15.16 -42.21
CA THR A 10 5.61 15.76 -41.06
C THR A 10 6.52 14.70 -40.43
N HIS A 11 7.67 14.41 -41.06
CA HIS A 11 8.70 13.61 -40.41
C HIS A 11 9.44 14.50 -39.41
N LEU A 12 9.27 14.21 -38.12
CA LEU A 12 10.13 14.75 -37.08
C LEU A 12 11.59 14.39 -37.46
N PRO A 13 12.50 15.37 -37.62
CA PRO A 13 13.84 15.09 -38.11
C PRO A 13 14.53 14.10 -37.18
N ARG A 14 15.14 13.03 -37.72
CA ARG A 14 15.77 11.91 -36.98
C ARG A 14 16.68 12.37 -35.83
N ARG A 15 17.23 13.58 -35.92
CA ARG A 15 18.03 14.22 -34.87
C ARG A 15 17.22 14.52 -33.61
N ILE A 16 16.01 15.07 -33.72
CA ILE A 16 15.14 15.37 -32.56
C ILE A 16 14.67 14.08 -31.90
N ALA A 17 14.31 13.06 -32.69
CA ALA A 17 13.96 11.75 -32.17
C ALA A 17 15.14 11.12 -31.41
N ALA A 18 16.36 11.20 -31.94
CA ALA A 18 17.56 10.69 -31.27
C ALA A 18 17.90 11.47 -29.99
N THR A 19 17.72 12.79 -29.96
CA THR A 19 17.96 13.61 -28.76
C THR A 19 16.94 13.32 -27.66
N LEU A 20 15.66 13.14 -28.00
CA LEU A 20 14.62 12.76 -27.03
C LEU A 20 14.83 11.35 -26.48
N LEU A 21 15.30 10.41 -27.32
CA LEU A 21 15.61 9.05 -26.91
C LEU A 21 16.86 9.00 -26.02
N LEU A 22 17.89 9.79 -26.34
CA LEU A 22 19.06 9.96 -25.48
C LEU A 22 18.70 10.62 -24.14
N ALA A 23 17.84 11.64 -24.14
CA ALA A 23 17.36 12.27 -22.92
C ALA A 23 16.50 11.33 -22.05
N ALA A 24 15.63 10.52 -22.67
CA ALA A 24 14.85 9.50 -21.98
C ALA A 24 15.73 8.39 -21.39
N VAL A 25 16.78 7.98 -22.11
CA VAL A 25 17.80 7.03 -21.60
C VAL A 25 18.59 7.65 -20.45
N LEU A 26 19.01 8.92 -20.56
CA LEU A 26 19.73 9.60 -19.49
C LEU A 26 18.88 9.74 -18.22
N VAL A 27 17.60 10.10 -18.36
CA VAL A 27 16.65 10.20 -17.24
C VAL A 27 16.35 8.83 -16.64
N GLY A 28 16.26 7.78 -17.46
CA GLY A 28 16.09 6.40 -16.99
C GLY A 28 17.33 5.83 -16.28
N CYS A 29 18.54 6.26 -16.69
CA CYS A 29 19.80 5.84 -16.04
C CYS A 29 20.11 6.61 -14.74
N LEU A 30 19.41 7.71 -14.46
CA LEU A 30 19.56 8.52 -13.24
C LEU A 30 18.46 8.24 -12.21
N ALA A 31 17.48 7.40 -12.53
CA ALA A 31 16.46 6.98 -11.59
C ALA A 31 17.02 5.82 -10.74
N ASP A 32 17.65 6.15 -9.61
CA ASP A 32 17.79 5.16 -8.54
C ASP A 32 16.38 4.66 -8.22
N VAL A 33 16.14 3.37 -8.47
CA VAL A 33 14.90 2.70 -8.05
C VAL A 33 15.02 2.54 -6.54
N VAL A 34 14.78 3.63 -5.81
CA VAL A 34 14.68 3.57 -4.37
C VAL A 34 13.28 3.07 -4.06
N THR A 35 13.21 1.80 -3.68
CA THR A 35 11.97 1.11 -3.39
C THR A 35 11.36 1.70 -2.13
N ALA A 36 10.04 1.92 -2.16
CA ALA A 36 9.29 2.19 -0.93
C ALA A 36 9.52 1.07 0.06
N HIS A 37 9.49 1.39 1.36
CA HIS A 37 9.56 0.38 2.40
C HIS A 37 8.59 -0.77 2.04
N PRO A 38 9.02 -2.05 2.04
CA PRO A 38 8.28 -3.14 1.38
C PRO A 38 6.82 -3.31 1.85
N LEU A 39 6.52 -2.88 3.07
CA LEU A 39 5.22 -3.00 3.72
C LEU A 39 4.42 -1.68 3.74
N GLY A 40 4.91 -0.65 3.06
CA GLY A 40 4.36 0.70 3.02
C GLY A 40 5.05 1.68 3.97
N ASN A 41 4.90 2.97 3.68
CA ASN A 41 5.71 4.03 4.28
C ASN A 41 5.39 4.37 5.76
N PHE A 42 4.42 3.67 6.35
CA PHE A 42 3.91 3.93 7.71
C PHE A 42 4.24 2.83 8.70
N THR A 43 4.89 1.74 8.28
CA THR A 43 5.06 0.58 9.14
C THR A 43 6.21 0.74 10.13
N ILE A 44 6.05 0.10 11.29
CA ILE A 44 7.13 -0.17 12.23
C ILE A 44 7.22 -1.68 12.39
N ASN A 45 8.36 -2.24 12.00
CA ASN A 45 8.56 -3.67 11.88
C ASN A 45 9.52 -4.13 12.98
N HIS A 46 9.22 -5.27 13.57
CA HIS A 46 9.96 -5.85 14.68
C HIS A 46 10.42 -7.26 14.35
N PHE A 47 11.68 -7.54 14.64
CA PHE A 47 12.23 -8.89 14.62
C PHE A 47 12.85 -9.17 15.98
N ALA A 48 12.50 -10.29 16.59
CA ALA A 48 13.12 -10.76 17.82
C ALA A 48 13.59 -12.21 17.66
N ARG A 49 14.90 -12.43 17.77
CA ARG A 49 15.46 -13.78 17.92
C ARG A 49 15.81 -14.02 19.38
N ILE A 50 15.10 -14.95 20.01
CA ILE A 50 15.28 -15.37 21.40
C ILE A 50 16.20 -16.58 21.42
N GLU A 51 17.38 -16.42 21.99
CA GLU A 51 18.34 -17.49 22.22
C GLU A 51 18.32 -17.87 23.70
N VAL A 52 17.78 -19.06 24.00
CA VAL A 52 17.77 -19.59 25.36
C VAL A 52 19.06 -20.36 25.61
N GLY A 53 19.85 -19.93 26.60
CA GLY A 53 21.10 -20.57 26.99
C GLY A 53 21.15 -20.92 28.47
N ALA A 54 22.25 -21.57 28.89
CA ALA A 54 22.36 -22.11 30.25
C ALA A 54 22.51 -21.05 31.35
N GLU A 55 23.17 -19.92 31.05
CA GLU A 55 23.47 -18.87 32.03
C GLU A 55 22.67 -17.59 31.81
N GLN A 56 22.23 -17.36 30.57
CA GLN A 56 21.54 -16.16 30.15
C GLN A 56 20.61 -16.48 28.98
N VAL A 57 19.57 -15.68 28.86
CA VAL A 57 18.78 -15.58 27.63
C VAL A 57 19.25 -14.35 26.87
N ARG A 58 19.55 -14.52 25.57
CA ARG A 58 19.91 -13.43 24.68
C ARG A 58 18.75 -13.13 23.74
N VAL A 59 18.50 -11.86 23.48
CA VAL A 59 17.48 -11.41 22.54
C VAL A 59 18.12 -10.44 21.55
N ARG A 60 18.19 -10.85 20.28
CA ARG A 60 18.49 -9.94 19.16
C ARG A 60 17.18 -9.27 18.79
N PHE A 61 17.09 -7.96 19.00
CA PHE A 61 15.89 -7.18 18.68
C PHE A 61 16.21 -6.10 17.65
N VAL A 62 15.43 -6.11 16.56
CA VAL A 62 15.55 -5.15 15.47
C VAL A 62 14.22 -4.43 15.33
N VAL A 63 14.29 -3.09 15.30
CA VAL A 63 13.18 -2.21 14.96
C VAL A 63 13.51 -1.51 13.65
N ASP A 64 12.68 -1.71 12.65
CA ASP A 64 12.82 -1.12 11.32
C ASP A 64 11.61 -0.23 11.02
N MET A 65 11.85 1.08 10.94
CA MET A 65 10.83 2.11 10.75
C MET A 65 10.85 2.59 9.31
N ALA A 66 9.69 2.53 8.66
CA ALA A 66 9.47 3.08 7.33
C ALA A 66 9.63 4.62 7.30
N GLU A 67 9.54 5.21 6.12
CA GLU A 67 9.94 6.61 5.85
C GLU A 67 9.20 7.63 6.73
N ILE A 68 7.89 7.46 6.97
CA ILE A 68 7.12 8.44 7.75
C ILE A 68 7.45 8.37 9.26
N PRO A 69 7.41 7.20 9.93
CA PRO A 69 7.88 7.09 11.31
C PRO A 69 9.34 7.49 11.49
N ALA A 70 10.21 7.09 10.55
CA ALA A 70 11.62 7.49 10.58
C ALA A 70 11.77 9.01 10.51
N PHE A 71 11.06 9.68 9.59
CA PHE A 71 11.07 11.14 9.49
C PHE A 71 10.65 11.81 10.81
N GLN A 72 9.60 11.30 11.48
CA GLN A 72 9.13 11.84 12.76
C GLN A 72 10.23 11.80 13.84
N GLU A 73 10.90 10.66 13.98
CA GLU A 73 11.98 10.49 14.95
C GLU A 73 13.20 11.35 14.59
N LEU A 74 13.60 11.38 13.31
CA LEU A 74 14.75 12.15 12.86
C LEU A 74 14.54 13.67 13.04
N GLN A 75 13.33 14.17 12.79
CA GLN A 75 13.01 15.59 13.02
C GLN A 75 13.12 15.97 14.50
N ALA A 76 12.82 15.05 15.42
CA ALA A 76 13.00 15.28 16.85
C ALA A 76 14.48 15.24 17.29
N MET A 77 15.37 14.64 16.49
CA MET A 77 16.81 14.54 16.78
C MET A 77 17.64 15.68 16.19
N LYS A 78 17.16 16.32 15.12
CA LYS A 78 17.93 17.33 14.38
C LYS A 78 18.06 18.63 15.16
N ALA A 79 19.24 19.26 15.03
CA ALA A 79 19.43 20.65 15.40
C ALA A 79 18.78 21.57 14.34
N GLU A 80 18.42 22.78 14.74
CA GLU A 80 17.82 23.76 13.85
C GLU A 80 18.81 24.12 12.71
N GLY A 81 18.43 23.81 11.47
CA GLY A 81 19.23 24.10 10.27
C GLY A 81 20.01 22.92 9.67
N ASP A 82 19.99 21.74 10.29
CA ASP A 82 20.68 20.55 9.77
C ASP A 82 19.74 19.63 8.96
N ASP A 83 20.21 19.15 7.80
CA ASP A 83 19.46 18.23 6.95
C ASP A 83 19.46 16.79 7.49
N THR A 84 20.48 16.39 8.26
CA THR A 84 20.62 15.05 8.85
C THR A 84 21.10 15.12 10.32
N PRO A 85 20.65 14.22 11.21
CA PRO A 85 21.12 14.22 12.59
C PRO A 85 22.61 13.85 12.68
N SER A 86 23.34 14.50 13.58
CA SER A 86 24.72 14.13 13.89
C SER A 86 24.81 12.75 14.54
N ASN A 87 25.99 12.10 14.48
CA ASN A 87 26.24 10.84 15.18
C ASN A 87 26.01 10.94 16.70
N ALA A 88 26.27 12.10 17.29
CA ALA A 88 25.99 12.34 18.70
C ALA A 88 24.48 12.34 18.99
N ALA A 89 23.68 12.95 18.11
CA ALA A 89 22.22 12.93 18.22
C ALA A 89 21.64 11.51 18.04
N LEU A 90 22.15 10.74 17.07
CA LEU A 90 21.78 9.34 16.87
C LEU A 90 22.12 8.47 18.09
N ASN A 91 23.30 8.67 18.68
CA ASN A 91 23.68 7.97 19.91
C ASN A 91 22.81 8.36 21.11
N GLY A 92 22.50 9.66 21.27
CA GLY A 92 21.58 10.14 22.31
C GLY A 92 20.16 9.59 22.13
N TYR A 93 19.72 9.41 20.88
CA TYR A 93 18.47 8.72 20.58
C TYR A 93 18.50 7.26 21.03
N LEU A 94 19.55 6.50 20.70
CA LEU A 94 19.71 5.11 21.16
C LEU A 94 19.70 4.99 22.68
N GLU A 95 20.34 5.91 23.40
CA GLU A 95 20.33 5.95 24.87
C GLU A 95 18.92 6.14 25.45
N ARG A 96 18.06 6.84 24.73
CA ARG A 96 16.66 7.08 25.13
C ARG A 96 15.74 5.91 24.79
N VAL A 97 15.84 5.35 23.58
CA VAL A 97 14.85 4.37 23.08
C VAL A 97 15.19 2.92 23.40
N VAL A 98 16.47 2.54 23.45
CA VAL A 98 16.85 1.13 23.69
C VAL A 98 16.37 0.62 25.06
N PRO A 99 16.45 1.39 26.17
CA PRO A 99 15.86 0.97 27.44
C PRO A 99 14.33 0.83 27.37
N GLN A 100 13.66 1.65 26.57
CA GLN A 100 12.20 1.55 26.36
C GLN A 100 11.86 0.26 25.61
N TYR A 101 12.63 -0.06 24.56
CA TYR A 101 12.50 -1.31 23.84
C TYR A 101 12.71 -2.53 24.73
N ALA A 102 13.79 -2.53 25.53
CA ALA A 102 14.06 -3.60 26.49
C ALA A 102 12.90 -3.78 27.49
N ASN A 103 12.34 -2.68 28.02
CA ASN A 103 11.20 -2.74 28.93
C ASN A 103 9.91 -3.27 28.29
N GLY A 104 9.71 -3.01 27.00
CA GLY A 104 8.61 -3.54 26.19
C GLY A 104 8.78 -5.01 25.79
N LEU A 105 9.95 -5.62 26.03
CA LEU A 105 10.18 -7.05 25.81
C LEU A 105 10.03 -7.77 27.15
N VAL A 106 8.86 -8.37 27.36
CA VAL A 106 8.52 -9.07 28.60
C VAL A 106 8.92 -10.53 28.46
N LEU A 107 10.05 -10.89 29.07
CA LEU A 107 10.52 -12.27 29.20
C LEU A 107 10.25 -12.77 30.62
N THR A 108 9.60 -13.92 30.73
CA THR A 108 9.38 -14.61 32.01
C THR A 108 9.82 -16.07 31.93
N ILE A 109 10.44 -16.56 33.00
CA ILE A 109 10.87 -17.95 33.15
C ILE A 109 10.23 -18.48 34.43
N ASP A 110 9.42 -19.53 34.33
CA ASP A 110 8.61 -20.07 35.43
C ASP A 110 7.73 -19.02 36.13
N GLY A 111 7.32 -17.99 35.37
CA GLY A 111 6.53 -16.86 35.85
C GLY A 111 7.34 -15.72 36.46
N GLU A 112 8.65 -15.89 36.70
CA GLU A 112 9.54 -14.82 37.16
C GLU A 112 10.02 -13.97 35.98
N ARG A 113 9.95 -12.64 36.12
CA ARG A 113 10.40 -11.71 35.07
C ARG A 113 11.92 -11.67 35.01
N VAL A 114 12.46 -11.91 33.82
CA VAL A 114 13.89 -11.73 33.53
C VAL A 114 14.10 -10.33 32.98
N GLU A 115 14.93 -9.54 33.66
CA GLU A 115 15.32 -8.21 33.19
C GLU A 115 16.29 -8.32 32.01
N LEU A 116 15.92 -7.72 30.88
CA LEU A 116 16.75 -7.68 29.67
C LEU A 116 17.57 -6.39 29.66
N GLN A 117 18.89 -6.53 29.68
CA GLN A 117 19.83 -5.40 29.65
C GLN A 117 20.50 -5.27 28.27
N PRO A 118 20.66 -4.05 27.74
CA PRO A 118 21.37 -3.84 26.48
C PRO A 118 22.86 -4.14 26.58
N VAL A 119 23.35 -5.00 25.69
CA VAL A 119 24.76 -5.38 25.54
C VAL A 119 25.38 -4.64 24.35
N ALA A 120 24.66 -4.57 23.23
CA ALA A 120 25.07 -3.85 22.04
C ALA A 120 23.89 -3.10 21.43
N ARG A 121 24.17 -1.98 20.75
CA ARG A 121 23.17 -1.15 20.08
C ARG A 121 23.78 -0.45 18.86
N THR A 122 23.04 -0.45 17.77
CA THR A 122 23.42 0.19 16.51
C THR A 122 22.20 0.89 15.92
N ILE A 123 22.45 1.99 15.22
CA ILE A 123 21.46 2.74 14.47
C ILE A 123 21.99 2.96 13.06
N SER A 124 21.13 2.80 12.06
CA SER A 124 21.44 3.12 10.67
C SER A 124 20.25 3.79 10.00
N LEU A 125 20.54 4.50 8.91
CA LEU A 125 19.56 5.21 8.09
C LEU A 125 19.59 4.66 6.66
N PRO A 126 19.04 3.45 6.41
CA PRO A 126 18.97 2.92 5.06
C PRO A 126 18.16 3.84 4.13
N PRO A 127 18.45 3.85 2.82
CA PRO A 127 17.67 4.62 1.86
C PRO A 127 16.26 4.01 1.68
N GLY A 128 15.22 4.85 1.74
CA GLY A 128 13.83 4.52 1.45
C GLY A 128 13.28 5.34 0.27
N ALA A 129 12.01 5.12 -0.11
CA ALA A 129 11.43 5.70 -1.32
C ALA A 129 11.63 7.21 -1.45
N GLY A 130 11.93 7.66 -2.68
CA GLY A 130 12.07 9.08 -2.98
C GLY A 130 13.27 9.74 -2.27
N GLY A 131 14.26 8.95 -1.82
CA GLY A 131 15.44 9.45 -1.11
C GLY A 131 15.19 9.79 0.36
N LEU A 132 14.01 9.44 0.89
CA LEU A 132 13.71 9.60 2.31
C LEU A 132 14.41 8.48 3.11
N PRO A 133 15.11 8.79 4.21
CA PRO A 133 15.73 7.76 5.03
C PRO A 133 14.67 6.94 5.76
N THR A 134 14.88 5.63 5.84
CA THR A 134 14.28 4.78 6.88
C THR A 134 15.15 4.83 8.14
N LEU A 135 14.65 4.30 9.25
CA LEU A 135 15.38 4.26 10.51
C LEU A 135 15.41 2.83 11.04
N ARG A 136 16.62 2.30 11.21
CA ARG A 136 16.82 0.95 11.71
C ARG A 136 17.61 0.98 13.01
N VAL A 137 17.05 0.38 14.06
CA VAL A 137 17.68 0.20 15.36
C VAL A 137 17.88 -1.29 15.60
N GLU A 138 19.11 -1.68 15.84
CA GLU A 138 19.47 -3.05 16.22
C GLU A 138 20.00 -3.04 17.65
N CYS A 139 19.52 -3.94 18.49
CA CYS A 139 20.03 -4.09 19.84
C CYS A 139 20.13 -5.56 20.24
N ASP A 140 21.23 -5.88 20.91
CA ASP A 140 21.45 -7.19 21.52
C ASP A 140 21.22 -7.03 23.01
N LEU A 141 20.27 -7.78 23.55
CA LEU A 141 19.86 -7.74 24.94
C LEU A 141 20.25 -9.07 25.61
N ALA A 142 20.60 -9.03 26.88
CA ALA A 142 20.85 -10.21 27.69
C ALA A 142 20.14 -10.12 29.03
N GLY A 143 19.56 -11.23 29.47
CA GLY A 143 18.96 -11.37 30.79
C GLY A 143 19.52 -12.60 31.49
N ALA A 144 19.81 -12.48 32.78
CA ALA A 144 20.33 -13.59 33.57
C ALA A 144 19.29 -14.70 33.66
N MET A 145 19.73 -15.95 33.49
CA MET A 145 18.88 -17.11 33.72
C MET A 145 18.66 -17.25 35.24
N PRO A 146 17.41 -17.17 35.75
CA PRO A 146 17.14 -17.20 37.20
C PRO A 146 17.27 -18.61 37.79
N VAL A 147 17.51 -19.61 36.95
CA VAL A 147 17.62 -21.02 37.37
C VAL A 147 19.07 -21.41 37.60
N ASN A 148 19.30 -22.40 38.47
CA ASN A 148 20.63 -22.95 38.69
C ASN A 148 21.18 -23.48 37.36
N ARG A 149 22.42 -23.10 37.00
CA ARG A 149 23.10 -23.55 35.77
C ARG A 149 23.27 -25.07 35.67
N LEU A 150 23.11 -25.79 36.78
CA LEU A 150 23.15 -27.25 36.84
C LEU A 150 21.74 -27.88 36.87
N SER A 151 20.68 -27.07 36.84
CA SER A 151 19.31 -27.56 36.80
C SER A 151 19.05 -28.31 35.51
N THR A 152 18.59 -29.55 35.66
CA THR A 152 18.10 -30.38 34.55
C THR A 152 16.57 -30.40 34.49
N GLU A 153 15.90 -29.56 35.29
CA GLU A 153 14.44 -29.47 35.30
C GLU A 153 13.92 -28.82 34.02
N GLU A 154 12.61 -28.96 33.80
CA GLU A 154 11.91 -28.22 32.75
C GLU A 154 11.57 -26.82 33.25
N HIS A 155 11.85 -25.82 32.42
CA HIS A 155 11.55 -24.43 32.67
C HIS A 155 10.63 -23.89 31.57
N ARG A 156 9.53 -23.23 31.95
CA ARG A 156 8.59 -22.62 31.02
C ARG A 156 9.03 -21.18 30.73
N VAL A 157 9.34 -20.91 29.48
CA VAL A 157 9.74 -19.59 29.00
C VAL A 157 8.60 -18.96 28.22
N ARG A 158 8.24 -17.72 28.56
CA ARG A 158 7.27 -16.91 27.83
C ARG A 158 7.89 -15.57 27.48
N PHE A 159 7.77 -15.20 26.21
CA PHE A 159 8.23 -13.93 25.66
C PHE A 159 7.05 -13.18 25.07
N ALA A 160 6.96 -11.88 25.34
CA ALA A 160 5.99 -10.99 24.72
C ALA A 160 6.63 -9.66 24.33
N ASN A 161 6.39 -9.21 23.10
CA ASN A 161 6.78 -7.89 22.61
C ASN A 161 5.58 -6.94 22.66
N THR A 162 5.63 -5.95 23.54
CA THR A 162 4.62 -4.91 23.71
C THR A 162 5.05 -3.56 23.14
N ASN A 163 6.19 -3.51 22.43
CA ASN A 163 6.62 -2.28 21.75
C ASN A 163 5.66 -1.97 20.60
N HIS A 164 5.36 -0.68 20.43
CA HIS A 164 4.48 -0.16 19.38
C HIS A 164 3.20 -0.99 19.16
N PRO A 165 2.34 -1.15 20.19
CA PRO A 165 1.19 -2.06 20.12
C PRO A 165 0.16 -1.62 19.08
N ASP A 166 0.04 -0.32 18.83
CA ASP A 166 -0.94 0.26 17.90
C ASP A 166 -0.38 0.44 16.48
N ARG A 167 0.86 0.00 16.22
CA ARG A 167 1.52 0.17 14.91
C ARG A 167 1.41 -1.08 14.06
N LEU A 168 1.03 -0.87 12.81
CA LEU A 168 1.06 -1.88 11.76
C LEU A 168 2.49 -2.15 11.32
N GLY A 169 2.77 -3.41 10.97
CA GLY A 169 4.07 -3.83 10.46
C GLY A 169 4.28 -5.32 10.62
N TRP A 170 5.46 -5.76 10.19
CA TRP A 170 5.90 -7.14 10.36
C TRP A 170 6.43 -7.37 11.77
N HIS A 171 5.91 -8.37 12.45
CA HIS A 171 6.36 -8.79 13.78
C HIS A 171 6.74 -10.26 13.72
N GLU A 172 8.02 -10.54 13.90
CA GLU A 172 8.57 -11.88 13.74
C GLU A 172 9.32 -12.34 14.97
N LEU A 173 8.97 -13.53 15.44
CA LEU A 173 9.66 -14.19 16.53
C LEU A 173 10.39 -15.43 16.03
N VAL A 174 11.66 -15.54 16.41
CA VAL A 174 12.49 -16.71 16.12
C VAL A 174 13.06 -17.22 17.42
N VAL A 175 13.00 -18.52 17.62
CA VAL A 175 13.54 -19.18 18.82
C VAL A 175 14.71 -20.03 18.40
N VAL A 176 15.86 -19.81 19.04
CA VAL A 176 17.03 -20.66 18.87
C VAL A 176 17.51 -21.11 20.25
N THR A 177 18.25 -22.21 20.28
CA THR A 177 18.87 -22.70 21.51
C THR A 177 20.37 -22.47 21.43
N ALA A 178 20.98 -22.04 22.53
CA ALA A 178 22.42 -21.97 22.64
C ALA A 178 23.04 -23.38 22.57
N ALA A 179 24.37 -23.47 22.56
CA ALA A 179 25.09 -24.74 22.42
C ALA A 179 24.82 -25.79 23.53
N VAL A 180 24.13 -25.42 24.60
CA VAL A 180 23.79 -26.26 25.76
C VAL A 180 22.30 -26.09 26.08
N GLY A 181 21.58 -27.21 26.16
CA GLY A 181 20.14 -27.28 26.42
C GLY A 181 19.31 -27.55 25.17
N SER A 182 18.01 -27.73 25.37
CA SER A 182 17.05 -28.01 24.32
C SER A 182 15.76 -27.22 24.54
N VAL A 183 15.28 -26.58 23.48
CA VAL A 183 13.95 -25.96 23.43
C VAL A 183 12.96 -26.88 22.72
N TYR A 184 11.76 -27.01 23.29
CA TYR A 184 10.66 -27.84 22.81
C TYR A 184 9.31 -27.23 23.22
N ASN A 185 8.20 -27.78 22.73
CA ASN A 185 6.85 -27.28 22.95
C ASN A 185 6.72 -25.77 22.67
N SER A 186 7.37 -25.30 21.60
CA SER A 186 7.41 -23.89 21.22
C SER A 186 6.22 -23.52 20.33
N SER A 187 5.59 -22.38 20.60
CA SER A 187 4.61 -21.75 19.71
C SER A 187 5.26 -20.94 18.58
N ALA A 188 6.57 -20.67 18.67
CA ALA A 188 7.37 -19.97 17.67
C ALA A 188 8.35 -20.92 16.97
N PHE A 189 8.99 -20.44 15.90
CA PHE A 189 9.76 -21.27 14.97
C PHE A 189 11.28 -21.10 15.09
N GLY A 190 12.01 -22.13 14.67
CA GLY A 190 13.47 -22.19 14.70
C GLY A 190 14.20 -21.45 13.59
N ASN A 191 13.48 -20.83 12.65
CA ASN A 191 14.06 -20.09 11.53
C ASN A 191 13.27 -18.80 11.26
N ALA A 192 14.00 -17.82 10.73
CA ALA A 192 13.41 -16.58 10.23
C ALA A 192 12.83 -16.78 8.81
N LEU A 193 11.81 -16.00 8.48
CA LEU A 193 11.34 -15.68 7.13
C LEU A 193 12.10 -14.49 6.54
N THR A 194 12.49 -13.54 7.38
CA THR A 194 13.25 -12.35 6.96
C THR A 194 14.74 -12.49 7.26
N ASP A 195 15.58 -11.74 6.54
CA ASP A 195 16.98 -11.52 6.93
C ASP A 195 17.06 -10.41 8.00
N GLU A 196 16.50 -10.67 9.19
CA GLU A 196 16.34 -9.66 10.25
C GLU A 196 15.70 -8.35 9.72
N LEU A 197 14.62 -8.46 8.94
CA LEU A 197 13.94 -7.35 8.26
C LEU A 197 14.71 -6.65 7.13
N LYS A 198 15.87 -7.17 6.69
CA LYS A 198 16.59 -6.62 5.52
C LYS A 198 16.00 -7.10 4.19
N ALA A 199 15.35 -8.26 4.20
CA ALA A 199 14.68 -8.86 3.06
C ALA A 199 13.40 -9.55 3.53
N TYR A 200 12.31 -9.40 2.78
CA TYR A 200 10.98 -9.92 3.10
C TYR A 200 10.51 -10.91 2.03
N PRO A 201 9.72 -11.94 2.40
CA PRO A 201 9.02 -12.77 1.43
C PRO A 201 7.99 -11.93 0.64
N GLU A 202 8.06 -11.96 -0.70
CA GLU A 202 7.18 -11.14 -1.55
C GLU A 202 5.69 -11.48 -1.41
N ASP A 203 5.36 -12.73 -1.12
CA ASP A 203 4.01 -13.26 -0.99
C ASP A 203 3.29 -12.78 0.29
N MET A 204 4.03 -12.27 1.27
CA MET A 204 3.49 -11.87 2.57
C MET A 204 3.41 -10.35 2.78
N LEU A 205 3.66 -9.55 1.73
CA LEU A 205 3.61 -8.08 1.84
C LEU A 205 2.19 -7.51 2.00
N THR A 206 1.16 -8.28 1.63
CA THR A 206 -0.26 -7.87 1.74
C THR A 206 -0.92 -8.29 3.06
N ALA A 207 -0.31 -9.24 3.78
CA ALA A 207 -0.74 -9.71 5.09
C ALA A 207 0.52 -9.91 5.96
N PRO A 208 1.05 -8.82 6.55
CA PRO A 208 2.29 -8.88 7.31
C PRO A 208 2.17 -9.85 8.48
N LEU A 209 3.25 -10.58 8.76
CA LEU A 209 3.32 -11.46 9.93
C LEU A 209 3.12 -10.65 11.23
N ASP A 210 2.34 -11.16 12.17
CA ASP A 210 2.08 -10.47 13.45
C ASP A 210 2.29 -11.41 14.66
N GLU A 211 3.52 -11.86 14.87
CA GLU A 211 3.93 -12.66 16.01
C GLU A 211 4.47 -11.78 17.13
N ARG A 212 3.74 -11.73 18.26
CA ARG A 212 4.10 -10.89 19.41
C ARG A 212 4.33 -11.66 20.70
N VAL A 213 3.86 -12.90 20.77
CA VAL A 213 3.99 -13.75 21.95
C VAL A 213 4.52 -15.12 21.53
N ALA A 214 5.51 -15.61 22.28
CA ALA A 214 6.01 -16.97 22.15
C ALA A 214 6.05 -17.65 23.52
N GLU A 215 5.57 -18.89 23.57
CA GLU A 215 5.72 -19.77 24.73
C GLU A 215 6.53 -20.99 24.31
N MET A 216 7.43 -21.45 25.18
CA MET A 216 8.30 -22.59 24.93
C MET A 216 8.73 -23.24 26.25
N SER A 217 9.09 -24.52 26.19
CA SER A 217 9.76 -25.22 27.28
C SER A 217 11.26 -25.32 26.99
N PHE A 218 12.07 -25.20 28.03
CA PHE A 218 13.51 -25.34 27.98
C PHE A 218 13.98 -26.32 29.05
N THR A 219 14.97 -27.15 28.73
CA THR A 219 15.69 -27.96 29.72
C THR A 219 17.15 -28.10 29.33
N GLN A 220 18.02 -28.24 30.33
CA GLN A 220 19.40 -28.69 30.13
C GLN A 220 19.55 -30.21 30.30
N GLY A 221 18.48 -30.88 30.76
CA GLY A 221 18.40 -32.31 30.96
C GLY A 221 17.87 -33.06 29.73
N VAL A 222 17.20 -34.17 30.00
CA VAL A 222 16.57 -35.00 28.96
C VAL A 222 15.24 -34.38 28.57
N VAL A 223 15.05 -34.13 27.26
CA VAL A 223 13.76 -33.68 26.72
C VAL A 223 12.70 -34.76 26.97
N PRO A 224 11.52 -34.42 27.51
CA PRO A 224 10.44 -35.37 27.73
C PRO A 224 10.06 -36.11 26.44
N SER A 225 9.78 -37.42 26.52
CA SER A 225 9.49 -38.25 25.34
C SER A 225 8.20 -37.84 24.60
N ASN A 226 7.27 -37.17 25.28
CA ASN A 226 6.04 -36.62 24.72
C ASN A 226 6.19 -35.16 24.22
N ALA A 227 7.38 -34.57 24.31
CA ALA A 227 7.62 -33.20 23.88
C ALA A 227 7.61 -33.06 22.35
N ALA A 228 6.99 -31.99 21.87
CA ALA A 228 7.10 -31.58 20.48
C ALA A 228 8.44 -30.85 20.27
N ALA A 229 9.34 -31.42 19.46
CA ALA A 229 10.59 -30.75 19.11
C ALA A 229 10.33 -29.38 18.44
N LEU A 230 11.23 -28.42 18.66
CA LEU A 230 11.21 -27.14 17.95
C LEU A 230 11.23 -27.39 16.44
N ARG A 231 10.39 -26.65 15.70
CA ARG A 231 10.23 -26.82 14.25
C ARG A 231 10.60 -25.55 13.52
N THR A 232 11.06 -25.71 12.28
CA THR A 232 11.07 -24.63 11.29
C THR A 232 9.65 -24.36 10.82
N ARG A 233 9.45 -23.21 10.18
CA ARG A 233 8.15 -22.80 9.59
C ARG A 233 7.62 -23.80 8.56
N ASP A 234 8.52 -24.52 7.88
CA ASP A 234 8.17 -25.61 6.94
C ASP A 234 7.80 -26.94 7.64
N GLY A 235 7.70 -26.95 8.97
CA GLY A 235 7.32 -28.11 9.77
C GLY A 235 8.43 -29.13 10.00
N ARG A 236 9.65 -28.88 9.51
CA ARG A 236 10.81 -29.76 9.76
C ARG A 236 11.34 -29.53 11.18
N PRO A 237 11.95 -30.52 11.84
CA PRO A 237 12.68 -30.28 13.08
C PRO A 237 13.71 -29.18 12.84
N ALA A 238 13.70 -28.14 13.68
CA ALA A 238 14.75 -27.14 13.71
C ALA A 238 15.99 -27.85 14.21
N VAL A 239 16.88 -28.23 13.29
CA VAL A 239 18.07 -29.01 13.61
C VAL A 239 18.88 -28.21 14.63
N GLN A 240 18.98 -28.70 15.87
CA GLN A 240 19.81 -28.13 16.95
C GLN A 240 21.32 -28.40 16.68
N SER A 241 21.74 -28.26 15.42
CA SER A 241 23.09 -28.56 14.94
C SER A 241 23.96 -27.32 15.05
N ARG A 242 25.12 -27.49 15.66
CA ARG A 242 26.24 -26.54 15.65
C ARG A 242 26.69 -26.33 14.20
N ASP A 243 26.17 -25.32 13.52
CA ASP A 243 26.41 -25.09 12.10
C ASP A 243 27.77 -24.44 11.80
N ARG A 244 28.84 -25.25 11.95
CA ARG A 244 30.19 -24.94 11.40
C ARG A 244 30.24 -25.00 9.87
N LEU A 245 29.18 -25.49 9.23
CA LEU A 245 29.11 -25.68 7.78
C LEU A 245 28.46 -24.49 7.07
N ALA A 246 27.59 -23.73 7.75
CA ALA A 246 27.03 -22.48 7.24
C ALA A 246 28.09 -21.37 7.16
N GLU A 247 29.09 -21.39 8.06
CA GLU A 247 30.28 -20.53 8.02
C GLU A 247 31.17 -20.77 6.78
N LEU A 248 31.07 -21.95 6.15
CA LEU A 248 31.81 -22.28 4.93
C LEU A 248 31.07 -21.93 3.63
N ILE A 249 29.75 -21.73 3.69
CA ILE A 249 28.89 -21.48 2.50
C ILE A 249 28.58 -19.99 2.32
N ALA A 250 28.79 -19.18 3.37
CA ALA A 250 28.80 -17.72 3.27
C ALA A 250 30.03 -17.26 2.46
N VAL A 251 29.95 -17.35 1.13
CA VAL A 251 30.95 -16.78 0.22
C VAL A 251 30.77 -15.25 0.24
N PRO A 252 31.74 -14.47 0.76
CA PRO A 252 31.57 -13.03 0.98
C PRO A 252 31.68 -12.18 -0.30
N GLU A 253 31.97 -12.78 -1.46
CA GLU A 253 32.37 -12.03 -2.65
C GLU A 253 31.44 -12.24 -3.84
N LEU A 254 30.72 -11.17 -4.21
CA LEU A 254 30.08 -11.05 -5.50
C LEU A 254 31.15 -11.06 -6.60
N THR A 255 31.22 -12.14 -7.36
CA THR A 255 32.00 -12.14 -8.60
C THR A 255 31.30 -11.29 -9.66
N LEU A 256 32.07 -10.47 -10.39
CA LEU A 256 31.55 -9.58 -11.44
C LEU A 256 30.70 -10.32 -12.49
N SER A 257 31.04 -11.58 -12.77
CA SER A 257 30.30 -12.46 -13.67
C SER A 257 28.91 -12.82 -13.13
N LEU A 258 28.79 -13.11 -11.83
CA LEU A 258 27.52 -13.39 -11.17
C LEU A 258 26.63 -12.14 -11.11
N ALA A 259 27.23 -10.96 -10.86
CA ALA A 259 26.52 -9.69 -10.88
C ALA A 259 25.98 -9.35 -12.29
N LEU A 260 26.79 -9.53 -13.34
CA LEU A 260 26.38 -9.32 -14.73
C LEU A 260 25.28 -10.30 -15.16
N PHE A 261 25.36 -11.56 -14.72
CA PHE A 261 24.35 -12.56 -14.99
C PHE A 261 23.03 -12.24 -14.28
N GLY A 262 23.09 -11.83 -13.01
CA GLY A 262 21.92 -11.36 -12.26
C GLY A 262 21.26 -10.14 -12.88
N LEU A 263 22.06 -9.17 -13.35
CA LEU A 263 21.58 -7.98 -14.05
C LEU A 263 20.84 -8.35 -15.35
N LEU A 264 21.36 -9.32 -16.11
CA LEU A 264 20.74 -9.78 -17.35
C LEU A 264 19.40 -10.47 -17.10
N ILE A 265 19.29 -11.28 -16.04
CA ILE A 265 18.02 -11.90 -15.63
C ILE A 265 17.03 -10.85 -15.14
N ALA A 266 17.45 -9.91 -14.30
CA ALA A 266 16.60 -8.82 -13.80
C ALA A 266 16.07 -7.94 -14.94
N ALA A 267 16.91 -7.63 -15.93
CA ALA A 267 16.49 -6.90 -17.13
C ALA A 267 15.48 -7.68 -17.97
N ALA A 268 15.69 -9.00 -18.15
CA ALA A 268 14.75 -9.86 -18.87
C ALA A 268 13.39 -9.97 -18.16
N LEU A 269 13.40 -10.10 -16.83
CA LEU A 269 12.18 -10.16 -16.01
C LEU A 269 11.45 -8.82 -15.96
N GLY A 270 12.17 -7.70 -15.83
CA GLY A 270 11.59 -6.35 -15.89
C GLY A 270 10.93 -6.05 -17.23
N ALA A 271 11.55 -6.49 -18.34
CA ALA A 271 10.95 -6.42 -19.66
C ALA A 271 9.67 -7.27 -19.75
N ALA A 272 9.71 -8.52 -19.26
CA ALA A 272 8.53 -9.38 -19.23
C ALA A 272 7.39 -8.79 -18.37
N HIS A 273 7.72 -8.18 -17.23
CA HIS A 273 6.75 -7.51 -16.36
C HIS A 273 6.12 -6.27 -17.02
N ALA A 274 6.89 -5.50 -17.80
CA ALA A 274 6.36 -4.35 -18.55
C ALA A 274 5.35 -4.76 -19.64
N PHE A 275 5.46 -5.99 -20.17
CA PHE A 275 4.50 -6.57 -21.11
C PHE A 275 3.30 -7.25 -20.43
N SER A 276 3.28 -7.36 -19.10
CA SER A 276 2.18 -8.02 -18.40
C SER A 276 0.87 -7.21 -18.52
N PRO A 277 -0.26 -7.86 -18.82
CA PRO A 277 -1.55 -7.18 -18.96
C PRO A 277 -2.08 -6.75 -17.58
N GLY A 278 -2.00 -5.44 -17.29
CA GLY A 278 -2.64 -4.82 -16.12
C GLY A 278 -3.94 -4.09 -16.49
N HIS A 279 -4.92 -4.06 -15.58
CA HIS A 279 -6.27 -3.50 -15.83
C HIS A 279 -6.25 -2.08 -16.43
N GLY A 280 -5.33 -1.20 -15.99
CA GLY A 280 -5.20 0.15 -16.54
C GLY A 280 -4.55 0.20 -17.93
N LYS A 281 -3.54 -0.64 -18.19
CA LYS A 281 -2.82 -0.68 -19.48
C LYS A 281 -3.69 -1.28 -20.58
N THR A 282 -4.54 -2.25 -20.23
CA THR A 282 -5.48 -2.89 -21.15
C THR A 282 -6.67 -2.00 -21.49
N VAL A 283 -7.22 -1.24 -20.53
CA VAL A 283 -8.30 -0.27 -20.79
C VAL A 283 -7.81 0.91 -21.63
N VAL A 284 -6.63 1.46 -21.32
CA VAL A 284 -6.02 2.54 -22.14
C VAL A 284 -5.66 2.03 -23.54
N GLY A 285 -5.15 0.79 -23.65
CA GLY A 285 -4.91 0.13 -24.93
C GLY A 285 -6.19 -0.09 -25.75
N ALA A 286 -7.26 -0.56 -25.11
CA ALA A 286 -8.57 -0.72 -25.75
C ALA A 286 -9.21 0.62 -26.15
N TYR A 287 -9.03 1.67 -25.34
CA TYR A 287 -9.46 3.04 -25.67
C TYR A 287 -8.70 3.58 -26.88
N LEU A 288 -7.37 3.44 -26.90
CA LEU A 288 -6.52 3.87 -28.02
C LEU A 288 -6.82 3.12 -29.33
N VAL A 289 -7.06 1.82 -29.25
CA VAL A 289 -7.44 0.99 -30.41
C VAL A 289 -8.88 1.28 -30.86
N GLY A 290 -9.79 1.53 -29.91
CA GLY A 290 -11.21 1.76 -30.18
C GLY A 290 -11.55 3.17 -30.67
N SER A 291 -10.79 4.19 -30.27
CA SER A 291 -11.13 5.59 -30.54
C SER A 291 -10.50 6.17 -31.82
N ARG A 292 -9.74 5.36 -32.60
CA ARG A 292 -8.92 5.85 -33.73
C ARG A 292 -8.07 7.09 -33.36
N GLY A 293 -7.58 7.15 -32.12
CA GLY A 293 -6.82 8.29 -31.63
C GLY A 293 -5.48 8.43 -32.35
N THR A 294 -5.07 9.67 -32.66
CA THR A 294 -3.72 9.93 -33.17
C THR A 294 -2.69 9.62 -32.07
N TRP A 295 -1.44 9.31 -32.45
CA TRP A 295 -0.35 9.11 -31.49
C TRP A 295 -0.15 10.32 -30.54
N GLN A 296 -0.59 11.51 -30.96
CA GLN A 296 -0.59 12.74 -30.17
C GLN A 296 -1.59 12.68 -29.01
N HIS A 297 -2.77 12.07 -29.22
CA HIS A 297 -3.75 11.88 -28.14
C HIS A 297 -3.24 10.86 -27.11
N ALA A 298 -2.53 9.82 -27.56
CA ALA A 298 -1.89 8.85 -26.66
C ALA A 298 -0.82 9.53 -25.79
N ALA A 299 0.04 10.36 -26.41
CA ALA A 299 1.09 11.08 -25.72
C ALA A 299 0.52 12.12 -24.74
N PHE A 300 -0.51 12.88 -25.15
CA PHE A 300 -1.16 13.87 -24.28
C PHE A 300 -1.87 13.22 -23.09
N LEU A 301 -2.57 12.09 -23.32
CA LEU A 301 -3.20 11.32 -22.26
C LEU A 301 -2.14 10.78 -21.27
N GLY A 302 -1.06 10.19 -21.78
CA GLY A 302 0.05 9.70 -20.96
C GLY A 302 0.71 10.82 -20.14
N LEU A 303 0.99 11.97 -20.76
CA LEU A 303 1.56 13.13 -20.08
C LEU A 303 0.62 13.67 -18.99
N THR A 304 -0.67 13.82 -19.31
CA THR A 304 -1.66 14.34 -18.36
C THR A 304 -1.83 13.39 -17.17
N VAL A 305 -1.91 12.09 -17.41
CA VAL A 305 -1.98 11.08 -16.34
C VAL A 305 -0.73 11.13 -15.48
N THR A 306 0.47 11.18 -16.08
CA THR A 306 1.72 11.28 -15.31
C THR A 306 1.78 12.55 -14.47
N ILE A 307 1.43 13.71 -15.03
CA ILE A 307 1.45 14.99 -14.31
C ILE A 307 0.41 14.97 -13.18
N THR A 308 -0.84 14.61 -13.48
CA THR A 308 -1.93 14.63 -12.49
C THR A 308 -1.73 13.59 -11.38
N HIS A 309 -1.23 12.40 -11.73
CA HIS A 309 -0.93 11.36 -10.75
C HIS A 309 0.24 11.77 -9.84
N THR A 310 1.34 12.26 -10.43
CA THR A 310 2.50 12.75 -9.67
C THR A 310 2.13 13.92 -8.76
N ALA A 311 1.44 14.94 -9.30
CA ALA A 311 1.01 16.10 -8.53
C ALA A 311 0.03 15.73 -7.41
N GLY A 312 -0.89 14.78 -7.66
CA GLY A 312 -1.85 14.30 -6.67
C GLY A 312 -1.17 13.60 -5.49
N VAL A 313 -0.21 12.71 -5.75
CA VAL A 313 0.55 12.04 -4.68
C VAL A 313 1.39 13.03 -3.88
N PHE A 314 2.04 14.01 -4.52
CA PHE A 314 2.77 15.06 -3.79
C PHE A 314 1.86 15.96 -2.95
N ALA A 315 0.72 16.38 -3.50
CA ALA A 315 -0.25 17.20 -2.76
C ALA A 315 -0.81 16.43 -1.56
N LEU A 316 -1.19 15.16 -1.74
CA LEU A 316 -1.64 14.30 -0.65
C LEU A 316 -0.54 14.07 0.39
N GLY A 317 0.70 13.82 -0.05
CA GLY A 317 1.87 13.67 0.81
C GLY A 317 2.13 14.90 1.67
N LEU A 318 2.10 16.10 1.08
CA LEU A 318 2.25 17.37 1.80
C LEU A 318 1.11 17.60 2.81
N VAL A 319 -0.15 17.38 2.39
CA VAL A 319 -1.31 17.49 3.30
C VAL A 319 -1.17 16.54 4.48
N THR A 320 -0.77 15.29 4.23
CA THR A 320 -0.58 14.28 5.29
C THR A 320 0.55 14.67 6.23
N LEU A 321 1.65 15.22 5.70
CA LEU A 321 2.80 15.68 6.48
C LEU A 321 2.42 16.84 7.41
N PHE A 322 1.71 17.85 6.91
CA PHE A 322 1.25 19.00 7.69
C PHE A 322 0.14 18.64 8.71
N ALA A 323 -0.71 17.67 8.38
CA ALA A 323 -1.83 17.25 9.23
C ALA A 323 -1.49 16.10 10.20
N SER A 324 -0.23 15.63 10.23
CA SER A 324 0.23 14.44 10.98
C SER A 324 -0.05 14.46 12.49
N GLN A 325 -0.23 15.64 13.09
CA GLN A 325 -0.58 15.82 14.51
C GLN A 325 -2.08 15.65 14.82
N TYR A 326 -2.95 15.57 13.80
CA TYR A 326 -4.40 15.36 13.94
C TYR A 326 -4.93 14.18 13.10
N VAL A 327 -4.08 13.62 12.22
CA VAL A 327 -4.45 12.58 11.27
C VAL A 327 -3.84 11.25 11.68
N VAL A 328 -4.72 10.30 12.02
CA VAL A 328 -4.42 8.89 12.31
C VAL A 328 -4.73 8.13 11.00
N PRO A 329 -3.72 7.80 10.15
CA PRO A 329 -3.94 7.14 8.85
C PRO A 329 -4.79 5.87 8.94
N GLU A 330 -4.78 5.21 10.09
CA GLU A 330 -5.49 3.98 10.44
C GLU A 330 -7.02 4.13 10.38
N ARG A 331 -7.55 5.36 10.54
CA ARG A 331 -8.98 5.67 10.33
C ARG A 331 -9.29 6.04 8.88
N LEU A 332 -8.34 6.66 8.20
CA LEU A 332 -8.54 7.19 6.84
C LEU A 332 -8.46 6.12 5.76
N PHE A 333 -7.50 5.19 5.83
CA PHE A 333 -7.33 4.16 4.80
C PHE A 333 -8.56 3.26 4.63
N PRO A 334 -9.23 2.78 5.70
CA PRO A 334 -10.45 2.00 5.55
C PRO A 334 -11.59 2.82 4.92
N ILE A 335 -11.75 4.08 5.31
CA ILE A 335 -12.80 4.97 4.79
C ILE A 335 -12.53 5.31 3.32
N LEU A 336 -11.29 5.67 2.98
CA LEU A 336 -10.87 5.94 1.59
C LEU A 336 -11.03 4.70 0.71
N SER A 337 -10.72 3.52 1.24
CA SER A 337 -10.90 2.24 0.51
C SER A 337 -12.39 1.95 0.27
N LEU A 338 -13.24 2.18 1.27
CA LEU A 338 -14.69 2.05 1.14
C LEU A 338 -15.27 3.04 0.13
N VAL A 339 -14.87 4.31 0.20
CA VAL A 339 -15.31 5.37 -0.72
C VAL A 339 -14.83 5.07 -2.15
N SER A 340 -13.57 4.65 -2.31
CA SER A 340 -13.02 4.24 -3.61
C SER A 340 -13.78 3.05 -4.20
N GLY A 341 -14.04 2.01 -3.38
CA GLY A 341 -14.85 0.86 -3.77
C GLY A 341 -16.26 1.26 -4.19
N LEU A 342 -16.91 2.15 -3.46
CA LEU A 342 -18.24 2.66 -3.79
C LEU A 342 -18.25 3.42 -5.12
N ILE A 343 -17.25 4.27 -5.37
CA ILE A 343 -17.11 4.99 -6.64
C ILE A 343 -16.97 4.00 -7.80
N VAL A 344 -16.15 2.96 -7.65
CA VAL A 344 -15.98 1.91 -8.68
C VAL A 344 -17.29 1.18 -8.95
N VAL A 345 -18.06 0.86 -7.90
CA VAL A 345 -19.39 0.23 -8.04
C VAL A 345 -20.36 1.15 -8.80
N VAL A 346 -20.39 2.45 -8.46
CA VAL A 346 -21.26 3.44 -9.13
C VAL A 346 -20.88 3.59 -10.61
N ILE A 347 -19.59 3.70 -10.91
CA ILE A 347 -19.10 3.77 -12.31
C ILE A 347 -19.48 2.49 -13.05
N GLY A 348 -19.20 1.32 -12.48
CA GLY A 348 -19.53 0.03 -13.10
C GLY A 348 -21.02 -0.13 -13.37
N LEU A 349 -21.87 0.26 -12.41
CA LEU A 349 -23.32 0.23 -12.55
C LEU A 349 -23.79 1.22 -13.62
N SER A 350 -23.23 2.43 -13.68
CA SER A 350 -23.56 3.42 -14.71
C SER A 350 -23.24 2.93 -16.12
N LEU A 351 -22.08 2.29 -16.30
CA LEU A 351 -21.66 1.73 -17.59
C LEU A 351 -22.55 0.54 -17.98
N PHE A 352 -22.89 -0.32 -17.02
CA PHE A 352 -23.80 -1.44 -17.21
C PHE A 352 -25.20 -0.98 -17.62
N VAL A 353 -25.77 0.01 -16.91
CA VAL A 353 -27.10 0.57 -17.21
C VAL A 353 -27.10 1.27 -18.57
N ASN A 354 -26.07 2.06 -18.90
CA ASN A 354 -25.97 2.71 -20.20
C ASN A 354 -25.85 1.70 -21.34
N ARG A 355 -25.10 0.60 -21.13
CA ARG A 355 -24.99 -0.48 -22.12
C ARG A 355 -26.29 -1.26 -22.26
N LEU A 356 -26.98 -1.54 -21.15
CA LEU A 356 -28.26 -2.25 -21.14
C LEU A 356 -29.36 -1.41 -21.80
N ARG A 357 -29.45 -0.10 -21.54
CA ARG A 357 -30.39 0.81 -22.22
C ARG A 357 -30.12 0.90 -23.73
N SER A 358 -28.85 0.90 -24.13
CA SER A 358 -28.45 0.88 -25.54
C SER A 358 -28.81 -0.46 -26.20
N ALA A 359 -28.66 -1.59 -25.50
CA ALA A 359 -29.06 -2.91 -26.00
C ALA A 359 -30.58 -3.12 -26.04
N LEU A 360 -31.33 -2.48 -25.14
CA LEU A 360 -32.80 -2.51 -25.07
C LEU A 360 -33.47 -1.45 -25.98
N GLY A 361 -32.71 -0.71 -26.79
CA GLY A 361 -33.25 0.18 -27.83
C GLY A 361 -33.77 1.55 -27.38
N TYR A 362 -33.41 2.02 -26.18
CA TYR A 362 -33.85 3.33 -25.64
C TYR A 362 -32.88 4.49 -25.98
N ALA A 363 -32.26 4.49 -27.16
CA ALA A 363 -31.44 5.62 -27.61
C ALA A 363 -32.33 6.60 -28.40
N GLY A 364 -32.79 7.66 -27.72
CA GLY A 364 -33.49 8.77 -28.37
C GLY A 364 -32.60 9.44 -29.41
N HIS A 365 -33.15 9.63 -30.61
CA HIS A 365 -32.57 10.41 -31.68
C HIS A 365 -32.49 11.88 -31.26
N ASP A 366 -31.30 12.47 -31.31
CA ASP A 366 -31.17 13.93 -31.38
C ASP A 366 -30.19 14.28 -32.52
N HIS A 367 -30.75 14.90 -33.55
CA HIS A 367 -30.03 15.43 -34.71
C HIS A 367 -29.91 16.94 -34.52
N THR A 368 -28.73 17.45 -34.17
CA THR A 368 -28.48 18.90 -34.15
C THR A 368 -27.70 19.31 -35.39
N HIS A 369 -28.29 20.24 -36.14
CA HIS A 369 -27.87 20.72 -37.45
C HIS A 369 -26.59 21.58 -37.43
N ASP A 370 -25.74 21.36 -38.43
CA ASP A 370 -24.65 22.26 -38.83
C ASP A 370 -25.23 23.58 -39.37
N HIS A 371 -24.84 24.72 -38.80
CA HIS A 371 -25.05 26.04 -39.39
C HIS A 371 -23.69 26.67 -39.72
N HIS A 372 -23.22 26.45 -40.94
CA HIS A 372 -22.15 27.24 -41.54
C HIS A 372 -22.74 28.59 -42.01
N HIS A 373 -22.44 29.67 -41.28
CA HIS A 373 -22.60 31.02 -41.80
C HIS A 373 -21.40 31.35 -42.69
N HIS A 374 -21.63 31.45 -44.00
CA HIS A 374 -20.69 32.07 -44.94
C HIS A 374 -21.04 33.56 -45.06
N ASP A 375 -20.09 34.40 -44.65
CA ASP A 375 -20.07 35.83 -44.98
C ASP A 375 -19.86 35.99 -46.50
N HIS A 376 -20.80 36.66 -47.17
CA HIS A 376 -20.60 37.18 -48.52
C HIS A 376 -20.70 38.70 -48.49
N MET A 377 -19.54 39.34 -48.67
CA MET A 377 -19.40 40.78 -48.96
C MET A 377 -20.02 41.09 -50.34
N HIS A 378 -20.67 42.25 -50.39
CA HIS A 378 -21.29 42.86 -51.56
C HIS A 378 -20.26 43.30 -52.61
N ASP A 379 -20.56 43.07 -53.88
CA ASP A 379 -20.01 43.83 -55.00
C ASP A 379 -21.15 44.37 -55.86
N ASP A 380 -20.94 45.59 -56.32
CA ASP A 380 -21.89 46.53 -56.88
C ASP A 380 -22.43 46.08 -58.25
N SER A 381 -23.74 46.24 -58.46
CA SER A 381 -24.32 46.28 -59.80
C SER A 381 -25.54 47.20 -59.83
N ASN A 382 -25.22 48.41 -60.27
CA ASN A 382 -26.07 49.52 -60.65
C ASN A 382 -27.24 49.10 -61.56
N HIS A 383 -28.49 49.28 -61.11
CA HIS A 383 -29.65 49.37 -62.00
C HIS A 383 -30.63 50.43 -61.49
N ASP A 384 -30.55 51.60 -62.14
CA ASP A 384 -31.54 52.66 -62.18
C ASP A 384 -32.81 52.17 -62.88
N HIS A 385 -33.96 52.20 -62.19
CA HIS A 385 -35.26 52.33 -62.84
C HIS A 385 -36.22 53.15 -61.98
N THR A 386 -36.47 54.34 -62.51
CA THR A 386 -37.56 55.25 -62.19
C THR A 386 -38.93 54.59 -62.35
N HIS A 387 -39.73 54.58 -61.28
CA HIS A 387 -41.18 54.53 -61.40
C HIS A 387 -41.83 55.53 -60.44
N VAL A 388 -42.31 56.60 -61.08
CA VAL A 388 -43.34 57.50 -60.57
C VAL A 388 -44.64 56.69 -60.45
N ASN A 389 -45.20 56.61 -59.25
CA ASN A 389 -46.63 56.84 -59.03
C ASN A 389 -46.94 57.05 -57.56
N ASN A 390 -47.59 58.18 -57.30
CA ASN A 390 -48.35 58.51 -56.10
C ASN A 390 -49.15 57.29 -55.60
N HIS A 391 -49.21 57.10 -54.30
CA HIS A 391 -50.45 57.32 -53.54
C HIS A 391 -50.12 57.50 -52.06
N ALA A 392 -50.51 58.67 -51.55
CA ALA A 392 -50.49 59.03 -50.15
C ALA A 392 -51.61 58.28 -49.41
N HIS A 393 -51.27 57.70 -48.26
CA HIS A 393 -52.18 57.65 -47.14
C HIS A 393 -51.40 58.00 -45.87
N THR A 394 -51.83 59.13 -45.32
CA THR A 394 -51.67 59.53 -43.92
C THR A 394 -52.26 58.44 -43.03
N ASP A 395 -51.55 58.05 -41.97
CA ASP A 395 -52.00 58.33 -40.62
C ASP A 395 -50.91 57.98 -39.62
N ALA A 396 -50.69 58.94 -38.73
CA ALA A 396 -49.85 58.82 -37.55
C ALA A 396 -50.43 57.79 -36.58
N HIS A 397 -49.59 57.15 -35.76
CA HIS A 397 -49.67 57.28 -34.31
C HIS A 397 -48.36 56.82 -33.64
N ASP A 398 -47.91 57.70 -32.76
CA ASP A 398 -46.79 57.64 -31.83
C ASP A 398 -47.21 56.92 -30.53
N HIS A 399 -46.21 56.67 -29.68
CA HIS A 399 -46.23 56.34 -28.25
C HIS A 399 -46.14 54.84 -27.91
N SER A 400 -45.03 54.31 -27.39
CA SER A 400 -44.24 54.62 -26.17
C SER A 400 -44.76 53.93 -24.90
N HIS A 401 -43.80 53.53 -24.05
CA HIS A 401 -43.91 53.00 -22.68
C HIS A 401 -44.28 51.50 -22.58
N ARG A 402 -43.78 50.71 -21.63
CA ARG A 402 -42.85 50.89 -20.51
C ARG A 402 -42.50 49.48 -20.00
N ASP A 403 -41.33 49.36 -19.37
CA ASP A 403 -40.97 48.35 -18.37
C ASP A 403 -42.14 47.85 -17.52
N HIS A 404 -42.17 46.55 -17.21
CA HIS A 404 -42.50 46.06 -15.86
C HIS A 404 -41.87 44.69 -15.56
N THR A 405 -41.42 44.62 -14.33
CA THR A 405 -40.58 43.66 -13.61
C THR A 405 -41.31 42.43 -13.06
N HIS A 406 -40.52 41.39 -12.79
CA HIS A 406 -40.64 40.29 -11.81
C HIS A 406 -41.93 40.12 -11.00
N HIS A 407 -42.39 38.86 -10.93
CA HIS A 407 -42.94 38.32 -9.68
C HIS A 407 -42.59 36.83 -9.49
N GLU A 408 -42.02 36.58 -8.32
CA GLU A 408 -41.83 35.32 -7.61
C GLU A 408 -43.17 34.82 -7.04
N LEU A 409 -43.42 33.50 -7.00
CA LEU A 409 -44.06 32.81 -5.85
C LEU A 409 -44.15 31.28 -6.04
N ALA A 410 -43.81 30.61 -4.94
CA ALA A 410 -43.80 29.18 -4.70
C ALA A 410 -45.19 28.55 -4.59
N HIS A 411 -45.29 27.24 -4.83
CA HIS A 411 -46.33 26.40 -4.25
C HIS A 411 -45.78 25.03 -3.84
N ALA A 412 -46.08 24.66 -2.60
CA ALA A 412 -45.84 23.36 -1.99
C ALA A 412 -47.17 22.73 -1.55
N HIS A 413 -47.17 21.40 -1.52
CA HIS A 413 -48.03 20.44 -0.80
C HIS A 413 -49.50 20.25 -1.19
N HIS A 414 -49.87 18.97 -1.39
CA HIS A 414 -51.07 18.35 -0.83
C HIS A 414 -50.86 16.85 -0.56
N SER A 415 -51.47 16.39 0.53
CA SER A 415 -51.48 15.09 1.19
C SER A 415 -52.90 14.50 1.25
N HIS A 416 -53.05 13.17 1.45
CA HIS A 416 -54.05 12.47 2.27
C HIS A 416 -53.71 10.94 2.24
N GLU A 417 -53.45 10.20 3.32
CA GLU A 417 -54.32 9.69 4.42
C GLU A 417 -55.48 8.77 3.93
N GLN A 418 -55.93 7.68 4.57
CA GLN A 418 -55.47 6.77 5.64
C GLN A 418 -56.53 5.62 5.79
N HIS A 419 -56.24 4.59 6.61
CA HIS A 419 -57.08 3.47 7.14
C HIS A 419 -57.33 2.24 6.23
N GLY A 420 -57.31 0.98 6.69
CA GLY A 420 -57.06 0.36 8.00
C GLY A 420 -57.41 -1.16 7.98
N GLN A 421 -56.99 -1.87 9.06
CA GLN A 421 -57.44 -3.19 9.58
C GLN A 421 -56.85 -4.55 9.09
N MET A 422 -56.04 -5.16 9.98
CA MET A 422 -56.13 -6.49 10.64
C MET A 422 -56.72 -7.71 9.90
N HIS A 423 -55.97 -8.83 9.83
CA HIS A 423 -56.46 -10.20 10.11
C HIS A 423 -55.31 -11.19 10.40
N PHE A 424 -55.55 -12.09 11.36
CA PHE A 424 -54.74 -13.24 11.82
C PHE A 424 -54.72 -14.41 10.82
N HIS A 425 -53.67 -15.24 10.85
CA HIS A 425 -53.76 -16.70 11.04
C HIS A 425 -52.38 -17.33 11.35
N ALA A 426 -52.41 -18.31 12.25
CA ALA A 426 -51.32 -19.18 12.67
C ALA A 426 -51.15 -20.37 11.69
N ASP A 427 -49.96 -20.97 11.66
CA ASP A 427 -49.79 -22.40 12.01
C ASP A 427 -48.31 -22.79 12.13
N ALA A 428 -48.08 -23.72 13.04
CA ALA A 428 -46.81 -24.21 13.56
C ALA A 428 -46.47 -25.60 13.01
N HIS A 429 -45.17 -25.92 12.89
CA HIS A 429 -44.52 -27.24 13.07
C HIS A 429 -42.99 -26.94 13.06
N GLY A 430 -42.14 -27.22 14.06
CA GLY A 430 -42.19 -28.16 15.17
C GLY A 430 -41.37 -29.40 14.82
N HIS A 431 -40.07 -29.43 15.15
CA HIS A 431 -39.33 -30.62 15.60
C HIS A 431 -37.96 -30.20 16.20
N ALA A 432 -37.90 -30.25 17.52
CA ALA A 432 -36.68 -30.45 18.29
C ALA A 432 -36.48 -31.97 18.46
N GLN A 433 -35.24 -32.43 18.41
CA GLN A 433 -34.84 -33.64 19.11
C GLN A 433 -33.46 -33.45 19.73
N GLU A 434 -33.55 -33.27 21.04
CA GLU A 434 -32.57 -33.52 22.09
C GLU A 434 -32.12 -34.99 22.05
N THR A 435 -30.81 -35.25 22.12
CA THR A 435 -30.30 -36.55 22.59
C THR A 435 -29.33 -36.31 23.74
N VAL A 436 -29.77 -36.85 24.86
CA VAL A 436 -29.19 -36.92 26.20
C VAL A 436 -28.00 -37.87 26.25
N ASP A 437 -27.12 -37.58 27.21
CA ASP A 437 -26.07 -38.41 27.79
C ASP A 437 -26.35 -39.92 27.85
N GLY A 438 -25.31 -40.69 27.50
CA GLY A 438 -25.25 -42.14 27.68
C GLY A 438 -23.87 -42.54 28.23
N VAL A 439 -23.76 -42.54 29.55
CA VAL A 439 -22.68 -43.16 30.33
C VAL A 439 -22.64 -44.67 30.03
N TYR A 440 -21.47 -45.21 29.71
CA TYR A 440 -21.16 -46.63 29.97
C TYR A 440 -19.78 -46.80 30.58
N ARG A 441 -19.79 -47.47 31.73
CA ARG A 441 -18.66 -47.95 32.52
C ARG A 441 -18.34 -49.39 32.08
N SER A 442 -17.05 -49.69 32.04
CA SER A 442 -16.39 -50.95 32.48
C SER A 442 -16.49 -52.26 31.66
N VAL A 443 -15.32 -52.93 31.65
CA VAL A 443 -15.03 -54.37 31.43
C VAL A 443 -15.06 -54.79 29.96
N THR A 444 -13.95 -55.11 29.29
CA THR A 444 -12.94 -56.14 29.60
C THR A 444 -11.60 -55.79 28.96
#